data_AF-A0A353EYP7-F1
#
_entry.id   AF-A0A353EYP7-F1
#
_cell.length_a   1.000
_cell.length_b   1.000
_cell.length_c   1.000
_cell.angle_alpha   90.00
_cell.angle_beta   90.00
_cell.angle_gamma   90.00
#
_symmetry.space_group_name_H-M   'P 1'
#
loop_
_entity.id
_entity.type
_entity.pdbx_description
1 polymer ?
#
loop_
_entity_poly.entity_id
_entity_poly.type
_entity_poly.pdbx_seq_one_letter_code
_entity_poly.pdbx_strand_id
1 'polypeptide(L)'
;MKLTRTEQLLKKLQNDCFFDSYGVAVGLRGDECFLHSENVNADTYFDVADMGKVLVTAPLIFQLIGQKKVSFDDTLERFFSDVPVKKREITIRQLLTHTSGIVRIPLPAEIAETG
;
A
#
# COMPACT_ATOMS: atom_id res chain seq x y z
N MET A 1 -0.74 -27.42 4.09
CA MET A 1 -0.74 -26.60 5.34
C MET A 1 -2.13 -26.51 5.98
N LYS A 2 -2.26 -26.52 7.32
CA LYS A 2 -3.55 -26.38 8.03
C LYS A 2 -3.54 -25.20 9.01
N LEU A 3 -4.38 -24.20 8.79
CA LEU A 3 -4.40 -22.92 9.52
C LEU A 3 -5.49 -22.87 10.61
N THR A 4 -5.66 -23.93 11.40
CA THR A 4 -6.81 -24.10 12.33
C THR A 4 -7.02 -22.92 13.28
N ARG A 5 -5.94 -22.39 13.88
CA ARG A 5 -6.03 -21.25 14.82
C ARG A 5 -6.43 -19.95 14.12
N THR A 6 -5.92 -19.72 12.92
CA THR A 6 -6.26 -18.57 12.09
C THR A 6 -7.73 -18.61 11.69
N GLU A 7 -8.20 -19.76 11.22
CA GLU A 7 -9.62 -19.95 10.85
C GLU A 7 -10.55 -19.72 12.05
N GLN A 8 -10.23 -20.28 13.22
CA GLN A 8 -11.00 -20.06 14.45
C GLN A 8 -11.05 -18.58 14.85
N LEU A 9 -9.91 -17.87 14.74
CA LEU A 9 -9.85 -16.44 15.05
C LEU A 9 -10.69 -15.61 14.07
N LEU A 10 -10.57 -15.86 12.76
CA LEU A 10 -11.30 -15.11 11.73
C LEU A 10 -12.81 -15.29 11.89
N LYS A 11 -13.27 -16.53 12.13
CA LYS A 11 -14.69 -16.81 12.42
C LYS A 11 -15.17 -16.11 13.68
N LYS A 12 -14.35 -16.09 14.74
CA LYS A 12 -14.68 -15.36 15.97
C LYS A 12 -14.81 -13.86 15.71
N LEU A 13 -13.82 -13.24 15.05
CA LEU A 13 -13.83 -11.80 14.77
C LEU A 13 -15.00 -11.38 13.87
N GLN A 14 -15.39 -12.24 12.92
CA GLN A 14 -16.56 -12.03 12.10
C GLN A 14 -17.86 -12.10 12.92
N ASN A 15 -17.99 -13.10 13.80
CA ASN A 15 -19.14 -13.22 14.71
C ASN A 15 -19.22 -12.06 15.70
N ASP A 16 -18.08 -11.51 16.13
CA ASP A 16 -17.97 -10.33 17.00
C ASP A 16 -18.18 -9.02 16.22
N CYS A 17 -18.55 -9.08 14.93
CA CYS A 17 -18.77 -7.94 14.03
C CYS A 17 -17.57 -6.99 13.88
N PHE A 18 -16.34 -7.49 14.04
CA PHE A 18 -15.13 -6.68 13.89
C PHE A 18 -14.85 -6.35 12.41
N PHE A 19 -15.17 -7.28 11.51
CA PHE A 19 -15.25 -7.07 10.06
C PHE A 19 -16.34 -7.97 9.49
N ASP A 20 -16.92 -7.55 8.36
CA ASP A 20 -17.90 -8.34 7.62
C ASP A 20 -17.23 -9.35 6.68
N SER A 21 -16.22 -8.90 5.94
CA SER A 21 -15.59 -9.65 4.85
C SER A 21 -14.09 -9.81 5.08
N TYR A 22 -13.53 -10.98 4.74
CA TYR A 22 -12.08 -11.21 4.77
C TYR A 22 -11.60 -12.24 3.74
N GLY A 23 -10.33 -12.11 3.35
CA GLY A 23 -9.59 -13.12 2.59
C GLY A 23 -8.15 -13.22 3.12
N VAL A 24 -7.65 -14.44 3.33
CA VAL A 24 -6.31 -14.73 3.84
C VAL A 24 -5.69 -15.83 3.00
N ALA A 25 -4.68 -15.46 2.20
CA ALA A 25 -3.89 -16.38 1.41
C ALA A 25 -2.52 -16.59 2.06
N VAL A 26 -2.09 -17.85 2.23
CA VAL A 26 -0.77 -18.21 2.76
C VAL A 26 -0.15 -19.26 1.86
N GLY A 27 1.05 -18.97 1.36
CA GLY A 27 1.87 -19.89 0.59
C GLY A 27 3.17 -20.22 1.32
N LEU A 28 3.51 -21.51 1.42
CA LEU A 28 4.79 -21.96 1.98
C LEU A 28 5.33 -23.12 1.15
N ARG A 29 6.44 -22.90 0.44
CA ARG A 29 7.14 -23.93 -0.34
C ARG A 29 6.23 -24.68 -1.34
N GLY A 30 5.30 -23.96 -1.97
CA GLY A 30 4.35 -24.52 -2.93
C GLY A 30 3.05 -25.06 -2.33
N ASP A 31 2.97 -25.22 -1.00
CA ASP A 31 1.69 -25.43 -0.31
C ASP A 31 0.95 -24.08 -0.20
N GLU A 32 -0.26 -24.01 -0.74
CA GLU A 32 -1.12 -22.82 -0.64
C GLU A 32 -2.41 -23.11 0.13
N CYS A 33 -2.90 -22.11 0.84
CA CYS A 33 -4.17 -22.15 1.54
C CYS A 33 -4.84 -20.77 1.43
N PHE A 34 -6.13 -20.77 1.11
CA PHE A 34 -6.96 -19.57 1.09
C PHE A 34 -8.14 -19.75 2.03
N LEU A 35 -8.25 -18.87 3.02
CA LEU A 35 -9.39 -18.77 3.94
C LEU A 35 -10.15 -17.48 3.64
N HIS A 36 -11.47 -17.53 3.61
CA HIS A 36 -12.29 -16.36 3.31
C HIS A 36 -13.66 -16.44 3.99
N SER A 37 -14.32 -15.28 4.11
CA SER A 37 -15.73 -15.21 4.50
C SER A 37 -16.65 -15.72 3.39
N GLU A 38 -17.90 -16.07 3.72
CA GLU A 38 -18.86 -16.64 2.76
C GLU A 38 -19.15 -15.73 1.55
N ASN A 39 -19.04 -14.41 1.74
CA ASN A 39 -19.28 -13.39 0.72
C ASN A 39 -18.03 -12.96 -0.08
N VAL A 40 -16.89 -13.62 0.13
CA VAL A 40 -15.62 -13.33 -0.54
C VAL A 40 -15.20 -14.52 -1.39
N ASN A 41 -14.59 -14.26 -2.55
CA ASN A 41 -13.91 -15.25 -3.37
C ASN A 41 -12.60 -14.68 -3.96
N ALA A 42 -11.94 -15.43 -4.83
CA ALA A 42 -10.65 -15.04 -5.41
C ALA A 42 -10.70 -13.79 -6.31
N ASP A 43 -11.89 -13.42 -6.81
CA ASP A 43 -12.12 -12.28 -7.69
C ASP A 43 -12.68 -11.05 -6.94
N THR A 44 -12.86 -11.16 -5.62
CA THR A 44 -13.32 -10.04 -4.80
C THR A 44 -12.22 -8.98 -4.64
N TYR A 45 -12.52 -7.75 -5.05
CA TYR A 45 -11.62 -6.61 -4.88
C TYR A 45 -11.76 -5.99 -3.49
N PHE A 46 -10.61 -5.65 -2.89
CA PHE A 46 -10.52 -4.87 -1.66
C PHE A 46 -9.78 -3.56 -1.96
N ASP A 47 -10.22 -2.46 -1.35
CA ASP A 47 -9.39 -1.26 -1.27
C ASP A 47 -8.26 -1.53 -0.26
N VAL A 48 -7.04 -1.64 -0.77
CA VAL A 48 -5.84 -1.96 0.02
C VAL A 48 -5.13 -0.70 0.55
N ALA A 49 -5.69 0.49 0.30
CA ALA A 49 -5.20 1.77 0.78
C ALA A 49 -3.67 1.92 0.66
N ASP A 50 -2.99 2.19 1.77
CA ASP A 50 -1.54 2.44 1.81
C ASP A 50 -0.68 1.25 1.35
N MET A 51 -1.22 0.01 1.33
CA MET A 51 -0.50 -1.12 0.75
C MET A 51 -0.19 -0.91 -0.73
N GLY A 52 -0.98 -0.09 -1.44
CA GLY A 52 -0.69 0.30 -2.82
C GLY A 52 0.69 0.93 -3.01
N LYS A 53 1.23 1.63 -1.98
CA LYS A 53 2.59 2.19 -2.03
C LYS A 53 3.65 1.10 -2.16
N VAL A 54 3.50 0.01 -1.42
CA VAL A 54 4.47 -1.10 -1.37
C VAL A 54 4.24 -2.09 -2.51
N LEU A 55 2.99 -2.38 -2.84
CA LEU A 55 2.63 -3.37 -3.86
C LEU A 55 2.71 -2.84 -5.29
N VAL A 56 2.55 -1.53 -5.49
CA VAL A 56 2.46 -0.93 -6.82
C VAL A 56 3.50 0.17 -7.02
N THR A 57 3.40 1.26 -6.27
CA THR A 57 4.21 2.47 -6.53
C THR A 57 5.71 2.23 -6.40
N ALA A 58 6.15 1.59 -5.32
CA ALA A 58 7.56 1.29 -5.11
C ALA A 58 8.10 0.34 -6.19
N PRO A 59 7.48 -0.83 -6.49
CA PRO A 59 7.89 -1.68 -7.60
C PRO A 59 7.99 -0.97 -8.95
N LEU A 60 7.03 -0.12 -9.30
CA LEU A 60 7.08 0.66 -10.55
C LEU A 60 8.29 1.60 -10.58
N ILE A 61 8.61 2.28 -9.47
CA ILE A 61 9.81 3.12 -9.39
C ILE A 61 11.08 2.26 -9.52
N PHE A 62 11.14 1.10 -8.89
CA PHE A 62 12.28 0.17 -9.03
C PHE A 62 12.44 -0.33 -10.47
N GLN A 63 11.34 -0.60 -11.18
CA GLN A 63 11.39 -0.93 -12.61
C GLN A 63 11.95 0.24 -13.44
N LEU A 64 11.55 1.48 -13.16
CA LEU A 64 12.09 2.66 -13.84
C LEU A 64 13.59 2.87 -13.54
N ILE A 65 14.04 2.57 -12.32
CA ILE A 65 15.45 2.56 -11.95
C ILE A 65 16.21 1.50 -12.75
N GLY A 66 15.67 0.28 -12.86
CA GLY A 66 16.25 -0.78 -13.69
C GLY A 66 16.35 -0.39 -15.17
N GLN A 67 15.40 0.42 -15.66
CA GLN A 67 15.41 0.99 -17.01
C GLN A 67 16.29 2.25 -17.15
N LYS A 68 17.00 2.67 -16.10
CA LYS A 68 17.82 3.90 -16.06
C LYS A 68 17.05 5.18 -16.38
N LYS A 69 15.73 5.18 -16.19
CA LYS A 69 14.88 6.37 -16.43
C LYS A 69 14.92 7.33 -15.23
N VAL A 70 15.08 6.78 -14.03
CA VAL A 70 15.25 7.53 -12.78
C VAL A 70 16.34 6.89 -11.92
N SER A 71 16.86 7.62 -10.96
CA SER A 71 17.79 7.18 -9.92
C SER A 71 17.21 7.50 -8.55
N PHE A 72 17.59 6.75 -7.52
CA PHE A 72 17.21 7.05 -6.14
C PHE A 72 17.64 8.45 -5.68
N ASP A 73 18.74 8.95 -6.24
CA ASP A 73 19.34 10.23 -5.86
C ASP A 73 18.84 11.38 -6.76
N ASP A 74 17.91 11.11 -7.68
CA ASP A 74 17.24 12.17 -8.41
C ASP A 74 16.45 13.05 -7.46
N THR A 75 16.56 14.36 -7.66
CA THR A 75 15.96 15.40 -6.84
C THR A 75 14.63 15.89 -7.41
N LEU A 76 13.79 16.53 -6.60
CA LEU A 76 12.52 17.10 -7.06
C LEU A 76 12.69 18.14 -8.19
N GLU A 77 13.74 18.95 -8.13
CA GLU A 77 14.02 19.98 -9.15
C GLU A 77 14.26 19.40 -10.56
N ARG A 78 14.66 18.12 -10.65
CA ARG A 78 14.81 17.44 -11.94
C ARG A 78 13.47 17.28 -12.67
N PHE A 79 12.38 17.11 -11.91
CA PHE A 79 11.06 16.75 -12.46
C PHE A 79 10.08 17.92 -12.48
N PHE A 80 10.24 18.89 -11.58
CA PHE A 80 9.31 19.99 -11.40
C PHE A 80 10.05 21.33 -11.50
N SER A 81 9.56 22.22 -12.36
CA SER A 81 10.16 23.54 -12.57
C SER A 81 9.93 24.50 -11.40
N ASP A 82 8.86 24.30 -10.62
CA ASP A 82 8.45 25.18 -9.52
C ASP A 82 8.53 24.48 -8.16
N VAL A 83 9.74 24.13 -7.76
CA VAL A 83 10.03 23.58 -6.42
C VAL A 83 10.63 24.68 -5.54
N PRO A 84 10.07 24.94 -4.34
CA PRO A 84 10.65 25.89 -3.39
C PRO A 84 12.12 25.55 -3.10
N VAL A 85 12.99 26.57 -3.04
CA VAL A 85 14.45 26.39 -2.91
C VAL A 85 14.83 25.38 -1.81
N LYS A 86 14.18 25.47 -0.64
CA LYS A 86 14.43 24.57 0.51
C LYS A 86 14.05 23.10 0.29
N LYS A 87 13.31 22.78 -0.77
CA LYS A 87 12.79 21.43 -1.07
C LYS A 87 13.38 20.83 -2.34
N ARG A 88 14.19 21.58 -3.10
CA ARG A 88 14.73 21.15 -4.39
C ARG A 88 15.54 19.87 -4.29
N GLU A 89 16.37 19.76 -3.25
CA GLU A 89 17.28 18.64 -3.00
C GLU A 89 16.60 17.39 -2.42
N ILE A 90 15.27 17.41 -2.22
CA ILE A 90 14.55 16.21 -1.78
C ILE A 90 14.67 15.14 -2.87
N THR A 91 15.15 13.97 -2.49
CA THR A 91 15.42 12.85 -3.40
C THR A 91 14.25 11.87 -3.51
N ILE A 92 14.19 11.11 -4.61
CA ILE A 92 13.25 9.98 -4.75
C ILE A 92 13.38 9.00 -3.57
N ARG A 93 14.62 8.73 -3.11
CA ARG A 93 14.87 7.89 -1.92
C ARG A 93 14.13 8.40 -0.70
N GLN A 94 14.27 9.69 -0.39
CA GLN A 94 13.61 10.31 0.76
C GLN A 94 12.09 10.29 0.66
N LEU A 95 11.53 10.39 -0.54
CA LEU A 95 10.09 10.25 -0.77
C LEU A 95 9.62 8.81 -0.47
N LEU A 96 10.33 7.81 -1.01
CA LEU A 96 10.00 6.40 -0.82
C LEU A 96 10.13 5.92 0.63
N THR A 97 11.03 6.52 1.40
CA THR A 97 11.30 6.14 2.79
C THR A 97 10.66 7.07 3.82
N HIS A 98 9.81 8.01 3.41
CA HIS A 98 9.17 8.98 4.31
C HIS A 98 10.18 9.81 5.15
N THR A 99 11.34 10.15 4.58
CA THR A 99 12.38 10.95 5.24
C THR A 99 12.60 12.32 4.59
N SER A 100 11.69 12.74 3.71
CA SER A 100 11.74 14.03 3.00
C SER A 100 11.35 15.24 3.87
N GLY A 101 10.71 15.01 5.02
CA GLY A 101 10.14 16.08 5.85
C GLY A 101 8.87 16.72 5.27
N ILE A 102 8.32 16.19 4.17
CA ILE A 102 7.00 16.61 3.66
C ILE A 102 5.93 16.04 4.57
N VAL A 103 5.15 16.93 5.18
CA VAL A 103 4.06 16.56 6.09
C VAL A 103 2.75 16.35 5.34
N ARG A 104 1.92 15.42 5.84
CA ARG A 104 0.55 15.27 5.38
C ARG A 104 -0.26 16.50 5.81
N ILE A 105 -0.84 17.20 4.86
CA ILE A 105 -1.84 18.23 5.14
C ILE A 105 -3.20 17.53 5.19
N PRO A 106 -3.99 17.66 6.28
CA PRO A 106 -5.33 17.09 6.35
C PRO A 106 -6.20 17.64 5.21
N LEU A 107 -6.98 16.77 4.58
CA LEU A 107 -8.03 17.23 3.69
C LEU A 107 -9.14 17.88 4.55
N PRO A 108 -9.61 19.08 4.20
CA PRO A 108 -10.78 19.68 4.86
C PRO A 108 -11.98 18.72 4.80
N ALA A 109 -12.74 18.63 5.89
CA ALA A 109 -13.91 17.75 6.00
C ALA A 109 -14.93 17.99 4.87
N GLU A 110 -15.10 19.25 4.48
CA GLU A 110 -15.97 19.70 3.38
C GLU A 110 -15.70 18.99 2.04
N ILE A 111 -14.44 18.59 1.78
CA ILE A 111 -14.05 17.87 0.56
C ILE A 111 -14.36 16.38 0.67
N ALA A 112 -14.27 15.80 1.88
CA ALA A 112 -14.55 14.39 2.11
C ALA A 112 -16.05 14.08 2.12
N GLU A 113 -16.89 15.05 2.47
CA GLU A 113 -18.35 14.91 2.56
C GLU A 113 -19.08 15.00 1.21
N THR A 114 -18.40 15.44 0.14
CA THR A 114 -19.00 15.66 -1.19
C THR A 114 -18.65 14.58 -2.21
N GLY A 115 -17.94 13.52 -1.79
CA GLY A 115 -17.51 12.38 -2.61
C GLY A 115 -18.49 11.23 -2.63
#